data_AF-A0A1Z1W560-F1
#
_entry.id   AF-A0A1Z1W560-F1
#
_cell.length_a   1.000
_cell.length_b   1.000
_cell.length_c   1.000
_cell.angle_alpha   90.00
_cell.angle_beta   90.00
_cell.angle_gamma   90.00
#
_symmetry.space_group_name_H-M   'P 1'
#
loop_
_entity.id
_entity.type
_entity.pdbx_description
1 polymer ?
#
loop_
_entity_poly.entity_id
_entity_poly.type
_entity_poly.pdbx_seq_one_letter_code
_entity_poly.pdbx_strand_id
1 'polypeptide(L)' 'MSTRYLDNCDRCLTESSIPIAPTSVAPDGNGGVLATYKCPTCTAIWTCGWSAQSDDGEAA' A
#
# COMPACT_ATOMS: atom_id res chain seq x y z
N MET A 1 8.63 -11.87 -2.94
CA MET A 1 8.17 -10.71 -2.15
C MET A 1 6.97 -10.14 -2.88
N SER A 2 5.77 -10.21 -2.28
CA SER A 2 4.54 -9.77 -2.93
C SER A 2 4.51 -8.25 -3.06
N THR A 3 4.58 -7.73 -4.29
CA THR A 3 4.58 -6.31 -4.66
C THR A 3 3.18 -5.69 -4.72
N ARG A 4 2.22 -6.22 -3.94
CA ARG A 4 0.82 -5.74 -3.98
C ARG A 4 0.60 -4.56 -3.06
N TYR A 5 -0.36 -3.72 -3.43
CA TYR A 5 -0.80 -2.56 -2.64
C TYR A 5 0.35 -1.62 -2.27
N LEU A 6 1.26 -1.33 -3.21
CA LEU A 6 2.35 -0.39 -2.96
C LEU A 6 1.80 1.04 -2.93
N ASP A 7 2.29 1.84 -1.99
CA ASP A 7 1.88 3.23 -1.85
C ASP A 7 3.06 4.15 -1.54
N ASN A 8 2.93 5.45 -1.81
CA ASN A 8 3.98 6.43 -1.53
C ASN A 8 3.67 7.22 -0.27
N CYS A 9 4.71 7.66 0.44
CA CYS A 9 4.53 8.53 1.59
C CYS A 9 4.48 10.00 1.15
N ASP A 10 3.31 10.62 1.18
CA ASP A 10 3.12 12.02 0.78
C ASP A 10 3.96 13.03 1.58
N ARG A 11 4.37 12.69 2.80
CA ARG A 11 5.13 13.61 3.67
C ARG A 11 6.59 13.79 3.27
N CYS A 12 7.20 12.75 2.72
CA CYS A 12 8.59 12.78 2.26
C CYS A 12 8.69 12.42 0.78
N LEU A 13 7.59 12.62 0.04
CA LEU A 13 7.52 12.33 -1.37
C LEU A 13 8.48 13.24 -2.13
N THR A 14 9.38 12.61 -2.87
CA THR A 14 10.33 13.23 -3.80
C THR A 14 10.24 12.50 -5.13
N GLU A 15 10.80 13.08 -6.18
CA GLU A 15 10.86 12.44 -7.51
C GLU A 15 11.60 11.08 -7.49
N SER A 16 12.44 10.82 -6.49
CA SER A 16 13.18 9.56 -6.33
C SER A 16 12.59 8.63 -5.26
N SER A 17 11.40 8.92 -4.75
CA SER A 17 10.77 8.07 -3.73
C SER A 17 10.36 6.72 -4.31
N ILE A 18 10.65 5.65 -3.56
CA ILE A 18 10.30 4.29 -3.92
C ILE A 18 8.96 3.95 -3.27
N PRO A 19 8.02 3.28 -3.99
CA PRO A 19 6.79 2.80 -3.38
C PRO A 19 7.05 1.87 -2.20
N ILE A 20 6.28 2.06 -1.15
CA ILE A 20 6.41 1.38 0.14
C ILE A 20 5.40 0.23 0.20
N ALA A 21 5.90 -0.95 0.57
CA ALA A 21 5.04 -2.11 0.83
C ALA A 21 4.31 -1.95 2.17
N PRO A 22 3.06 -2.43 2.27
CA PRO A 22 2.32 -2.37 3.52
C PRO A 22 2.98 -3.26 4.58
N THR A 23 2.97 -2.79 5.82
CA THR A 23 3.39 -3.58 6.99
C THR A 23 2.35 -4.61 7.38
N SER A 24 1.08 -4.34 7.06
CA SER A 24 -0.03 -5.27 7.28
C SER A 24 -1.16 -5.01 6.28
N VAL A 25 -1.84 -6.07 5.87
CA VAL A 25 -3.04 -6.02 5.04
C VAL A 25 -4.14 -6.82 5.72
N ALA A 26 -5.30 -6.21 5.89
CA ALA A 26 -6.49 -6.85 6.47
C ALA A 26 -7.69 -6.70 5.53
N PRO A 27 -8.64 -7.64 5.50
CA PRO A 27 -9.91 -7.44 4.80
C PRO A 27 -10.65 -6.21 5.33
N ASP A 28 -11.23 -5.40 4.45
CA ASP A 28 -12.03 -4.23 4.85
C ASP A 28 -13.50 -4.57 5.16
N GLY A 29 -13.90 -5.83 4.93
CA GLY A 29 -15.28 -6.31 5.12
C GLY A 29 -16.20 -6.14 3.92
N ASN A 30 -15.79 -5.41 2.88
CA ASN A 30 -16.59 -5.13 1.68
C ASN A 30 -15.97 -5.71 0.38
N GLY A 31 -15.17 -6.77 0.52
CA GLY A 31 -14.45 -7.38 -0.61
C GLY A 31 -13.20 -6.61 -1.05
N GLY A 32 -12.79 -5.58 -0.30
CA GLY A 32 -11.52 -4.89 -0.44
C GLY A 32 -10.55 -5.26 0.69
N VAL A 33 -9.47 -4.48 0.77
CA VAL A 33 -8.46 -4.59 1.82
C VAL A 33 -8.07 -3.22 2.36
N LEU A 34 -7.78 -3.18 3.66
CA LEU A 34 -7.11 -2.06 4.32
C LEU A 34 -5.63 -2.41 4.48
N ALA A 35 -4.79 -1.66 3.78
CA ALA A 35 -3.34 -1.79 3.82
C ALA A 35 -2.77 -0.69 4.73
N THR A 36 -1.94 -1.06 5.71
CA THR A 36 -1.27 -0.13 6.62
C THR A 36 0.20 -0.04 6.26
N TYR A 37 0.74 1.17 6.27
CA TYR A 37 2.09 1.48 5.84
C TYR A 37 2.87 2.17 6.94
N LYS A 38 4.20 2.04 6.87
CA LYS A 38 5.13 2.82 7.68
C LYS A 38 6.25 3.33 6.79
N CYS A 39 6.40 4.65 6.71
CA CYS A 39 7.49 5.24 5.96
C CYS A 39 8.84 4.92 6.61
N PRO A 40 9.81 4.33 5.89
CA PRO A 40 11.12 4.04 6.46
C PRO A 40 11.93 5.31 6.76
N THR A 41 11.63 6.42 6.07
CA THR A 41 12.38 7.69 6.19
C THR A 41 11.85 8.56 7.32
N CYS A 42 10.56 8.90 7.31
CA CYS A 42 9.97 9.83 8.28
C CYS A 42 9.15 9.14 9.38
N THR A 43 9.03 7.81 9.34
CA THR A 43 8.26 6.98 10.30
C THR A 43 6.76 7.26 10.37
N ALA A 44 6.21 8.09 9.46
CA ALA A 44 4.78 8.30 9.35
C ALA A 44 4.05 6.98 9.07
N ILE A 45 2.88 6.82 9.69
CA ILE A 45 2.00 5.66 9.55
C ILE A 45 0.69 6.13 8.94
N TRP A 46 0.19 5.39 7.95
CA TRP A 46 -1.10 5.65 7.32
C TRP A 46 -1.75 4.36 6.84
N THR A 47 -3.02 4.45 6.47
CA THR A 47 -3.83 3.32 5.99
C THR A 47 -4.54 3.73 4.71
N CYS A 48 -4.49 2.86 3.70
CA CYS A 48 -5.19 3.04 2.42
C CYS A 48 -6.12 1.86 2.17
N GLY A 49 -7.32 2.16 1.67
CA GLY A 49 -8.26 1.17 1.17
C GLY A 49 -7.93 0.81 -0.29
N TRP A 50 -7.91 -0.47 -0.60
CA TRP A 50 -7.68 -0.99 -1.94
C TRP A 50 -8.75 -2.00 -2.32
N SER A 51 -9.11 -2.04 -3.60
CA SER A 51 -9.82 -3.18 -4.16
C SER A 51 -8.96 -4.43 -4.03
N ALA A 52 -9.56 -5.59 -3.72
CA ALA A 52 -8.82 -6.84 -3.70
C ALA A 52 -8.19 -7.11 -5.08
N GLN A 53 -6.86 -7.19 -5.12
CA GLN A 53 -6.15 -7.55 -6.34
C GLN A 53 -6.23 -9.06 -6.53
N SER A 54 -7.00 -9.50 -7.53
CA SER A 54 -7.00 -10.87 -8.02
C SER A 54 -5.58 -11.31 -8.38
N ASP A 55 -5.24 -12.58 -8.17
CA ASP A 55 -3.92 -13.13 -8.47
C ASP A 55 -3.57 -13.12 -9.97
N ASP A 56 -4.56 -12.94 -10.84
CA ASP A 56 -4.40 -12.67 -12.26
C ASP A 56 -4.12 -11.18 -12.49
N GLY A 57 -2.84 -10.83 -12.48
CA GLY A 57 -2.37 -9.48 -12.74
C GLY A 57 -2.71 -9.01 -14.15
N GLU A 58 -3.86 -8.38 -14.32
CA GLU A 58 -4.06 -7.33 -15.31
C GLU A 58 -5.25 -6.49 -14.85
N ALA A 59 -5.00 -5.22 -14.52
CA ALA A 59 -6.06 -4.25 -14.36
C ALA A 59 -6.71 -4.06 -15.75
N ALA A 60 -7.98 -4.41 -15.88
CA ALA A 60 -8.83 -3.98 -16.98
C ALA A 60 -9.20 -2.50 -16.83
#